data_AF-A0A3D5Q7K3-F1
#
_entry.id   AF-A0A3D5Q7K3-F1
#
_cell.length_a   1.000
_cell.length_b   1.000
_cell.length_c   1.000
_cell.angle_alpha   90.00
_cell.angle_beta   90.00
_cell.angle_gamma   90.00
#
_symmetry.space_group_name_H-M   'P 1'
#
loop_
_entity.id
_entity.type
_entity.pdbx_description
1 polymer ?
#
loop_
_entity_poly.entity_id
_entity_poly.type
_entity_poly.pdbx_seq_one_letter_code
_entity_poly.pdbx_strand_id
1 'polypeptide(L)'
;MINNEQLRQTRIEMVAASLREDIGDGDITAALIPADQQARARVITREACTIAGREWVEEVFRQLDPAVKLTWSVSDGDHTDANAVLFELSGPARSLLTGERTALNWLQTLSGVATCCAGYASMVAHTGVKLLDTRKTLPGLRLAQKYAVSCGGCFNHRTGLWDAFLIKENHIAACG
;
A
#
# COMPACT_ATOMS: atom_id res chain seq x y z
N MET A 1 -18.63 1.70 0.18
CA MET A 1 -17.49 2.15 1.01
C MET A 1 -16.66 0.94 1.36
N ILE A 2 -15.33 1.08 1.39
CA ILE A 2 -14.43 0.00 1.83
C ILE A 2 -14.76 -0.30 3.30
N ASN A 3 -14.95 -1.58 3.64
CA ASN A 3 -15.12 -1.98 5.03
C ASN A 3 -13.75 -1.93 5.72
N ASN A 4 -13.61 -1.05 6.73
CA ASN A 4 -12.34 -0.82 7.43
C ASN A 4 -11.80 -2.08 8.13
N GLU A 5 -12.68 -2.91 8.72
CA GLU A 5 -12.25 -4.14 9.38
C GLU A 5 -11.76 -5.17 8.36
N GLN A 6 -12.45 -5.26 7.22
CA GLN A 6 -12.02 -6.13 6.13
C GLN A 6 -10.67 -5.67 5.55
N LEU A 7 -10.47 -4.35 5.38
CA LEU A 7 -9.21 -3.79 4.91
C LEU A 7 -8.07 -4.11 5.88
N ARG A 8 -8.30 -3.94 7.19
CA ARG A 8 -7.35 -4.27 8.25
C ARG A 8 -6.96 -5.74 8.22
N GLN A 9 -7.95 -6.64 8.17
CA GLN A 9 -7.71 -8.08 8.14
C GLN A 9 -6.91 -8.50 6.89
N THR A 10 -7.33 -8.03 5.71
CA THR A 10 -6.61 -8.31 4.46
C THR A 10 -5.18 -7.76 4.48
N ARG A 11 -4.96 -6.57 5.07
CA ARG A 11 -3.60 -6.04 5.22
C ARG A 11 -2.71 -6.97 6.04
N ILE A 12 -3.18 -7.41 7.22
CA ILE A 12 -2.43 -8.32 8.09
C ILE A 12 -2.05 -9.60 7.33
N GLU A 13 -3.02 -10.22 6.64
CA GLU A 13 -2.82 -11.46 5.89
C GLU A 13 -1.86 -11.31 4.72
N MET A 14 -2.00 -10.23 3.95
CA MET A 14 -1.16 -10.00 2.78
C MET A 14 0.26 -9.62 3.16
N VAL A 15 0.45 -8.82 4.21
CA VAL A 15 1.79 -8.53 4.74
C VAL A 15 2.45 -9.79 5.27
N ALA A 16 1.72 -10.64 6.00
CA ALA A 16 2.24 -11.92 6.45
C ALA A 16 2.66 -12.81 5.28
N ALA A 17 1.88 -12.82 4.20
CA ALA A 17 2.24 -13.56 2.98
C ALA A 17 3.50 -13.00 2.32
N SER A 18 3.60 -11.68 2.17
CA SER A 18 4.80 -11.03 1.60
C SER A 18 6.06 -11.29 2.41
N LEU A 19 5.98 -11.20 3.75
CA LEU A 19 7.10 -11.51 4.63
C LEU A 19 7.54 -12.98 4.51
N ARG A 20 6.58 -13.92 4.46
CA ARG A 20 6.90 -15.34 4.28
C ARG A 20 7.57 -15.63 2.94
N GLU A 21 7.12 -14.97 1.87
CA GLU A 21 7.69 -15.11 0.53
C GLU A 21 9.15 -14.63 0.49
N ASP A 22 9.45 -13.51 1.12
CA ASP A 22 10.76 -12.84 1.05
C ASP A 22 11.78 -13.42 2.06
N ILE A 23 11.33 -13.79 3.26
CA ILE A 23 12.22 -14.24 4.36
C ILE A 23 12.46 -15.75 4.33
N GLY A 24 11.45 -16.55 4.00
CA GLY A 24 11.53 -18.01 4.12
C GLY A 24 11.97 -18.45 5.54
N ASP A 25 13.07 -19.19 5.62
CA ASP A 25 13.65 -19.68 6.88
C ASP A 25 14.55 -18.64 7.59
N GLY A 26 14.82 -17.50 6.96
CA GLY A 26 15.58 -16.39 7.55
C GLY A 26 16.46 -15.62 6.56
N ASP A 27 16.77 -14.37 6.92
CA ASP A 27 17.70 -13.52 6.18
C ASP A 27 19.16 -13.86 6.54
N ILE A 28 19.77 -14.72 5.72
CA ILE A 28 21.16 -15.17 5.89
C ILE A 28 22.19 -14.03 5.76
N THR A 29 21.84 -12.94 5.07
CA THR A 29 22.76 -11.81 4.86
C THR A 29 22.75 -10.90 6.07
N ALA A 30 21.58 -10.64 6.65
CA ALA A 30 21.47 -9.89 7.91
C ALA A 30 22.18 -10.61 9.07
N ALA A 31 22.36 -11.93 9.01
CA ALA A 31 23.10 -12.68 10.02
C ALA A 31 24.58 -12.25 10.17
N LEU A 32 25.16 -11.61 9.15
CA LEU A 32 26.52 -11.05 9.19
C LEU A 32 26.65 -9.82 10.11
N ILE A 33 25.54 -9.19 10.47
CA ILE A 33 25.50 -7.99 11.30
C ILE A 33 25.41 -8.40 12.77
N PRO A 34 26.12 -7.78 13.72
CA PRO A 34 25.99 -8.11 15.14
C PRO A 34 24.52 -8.02 15.63
N ALA A 35 24.09 -8.94 16.49
CA ALA A 35 22.69 -9.03 16.91
C ALA A 35 22.22 -7.83 17.75
N ASP A 36 23.14 -7.18 18.45
CA ASP A 36 22.93 -5.99 19.28
C ASP A 36 23.05 -4.68 18.50
N GLN A 37 23.52 -4.73 17.24
CA GLN A 37 23.71 -3.55 16.41
C GLN A 37 22.40 -2.81 16.18
N GLN A 38 22.37 -1.54 16.60
CA GLN A 38 21.27 -0.61 16.30
C GLN A 38 21.59 0.19 15.05
N ALA A 39 20.55 0.56 14.30
CA ALA A 39 20.68 1.41 13.14
C ALA A 39 19.54 2.43 13.04
N ARG A 40 19.76 3.44 12.20
CA ARG A 40 18.75 4.42 11.78
C ARG A 40 18.85 4.58 10.27
N ALA A 41 17.71 4.69 9.62
CA ALA A 41 17.61 4.93 8.20
C ALA A 41 16.48 5.92 7.90
N ARG A 42 16.48 6.42 6.67
CA ARG A 42 15.40 7.26 6.13
C ARG A 42 15.01 6.74 4.77
N VAL A 43 13.71 6.74 4.50
CA VAL A 43 13.16 6.41 3.18
C VAL A 43 12.82 7.71 2.47
N ILE A 44 13.28 7.83 1.23
CA ILE A 44 13.00 8.97 0.36
C ILE A 44 12.24 8.50 -0.88
N THR A 45 11.47 9.40 -1.49
CA THR A 45 11.02 9.21 -2.87
C THR A 45 12.06 9.77 -3.85
N ARG A 46 12.15 9.23 -5.06
CA ARG A 46 13.01 9.75 -6.14
C ARG A 46 12.25 10.50 -7.23
N GLU A 47 10.93 10.50 -7.14
CA GLU A 47 10.01 11.16 -8.08
C GLU A 47 8.87 11.80 -7.29
N ALA A 48 8.21 12.80 -7.87
CA ALA A 48 7.03 13.38 -7.25
C ALA A 48 5.89 12.34 -7.26
N CYS A 49 5.24 12.13 -6.11
CA CYS A 49 4.23 11.10 -5.97
C CYS A 49 3.17 11.44 -4.91
N THR A 50 2.00 10.82 -5.04
CA THR A 50 0.96 10.80 -3.99
C THR A 50 1.17 9.56 -3.14
N ILE A 51 1.28 9.74 -1.82
CA ILE A 51 1.63 8.67 -0.89
C ILE A 51 0.39 7.82 -0.57
N ALA A 52 0.58 6.50 -0.59
CA ALA A 52 -0.38 5.55 -0.04
C ALA A 52 0.34 4.29 0.43
N GLY A 53 -0.09 3.72 1.56
CA GLY A 53 0.43 2.45 2.07
C GLY A 53 1.14 2.54 3.41
N ARG A 54 1.02 3.65 4.14
CA ARG A 54 1.61 3.81 5.47
C ARG A 54 1.27 2.66 6.41
N GLU A 55 0.00 2.27 6.50
CA GLU A 55 -0.43 1.20 7.40
C GLU A 55 0.19 -0.17 7.03
N TRP A 56 0.51 -0.41 5.74
CA TRP A 56 1.17 -1.64 5.29
C TRP A 56 2.63 -1.66 5.72
N VAL A 57 3.34 -0.54 5.60
CA VAL A 57 4.72 -0.41 6.10
C VAL A 57 4.76 -0.61 7.62
N GLU A 58 3.83 0.00 8.36
CA GLU A 58 3.72 -0.20 9.81
C GLU A 58 3.42 -1.66 10.16
N GLU A 59 2.57 -2.33 9.38
CA GLU A 59 2.28 -3.76 9.55
C GLU A 59 3.50 -4.65 9.32
N VAL A 60 4.31 -4.36 8.30
CA VAL A 60 5.54 -5.11 8.01
C VAL A 60 6.45 -5.14 9.24
N PHE A 61 6.76 -3.97 9.79
CA PHE A 61 7.64 -3.90 10.95
C PHE A 61 6.98 -4.41 12.23
N ARG A 62 5.65 -4.28 12.38
CA ARG A 62 4.93 -4.87 13.52
C ARG A 62 5.01 -6.39 13.54
N GLN A 63 4.90 -7.03 12.38
CA GLN A 63 4.98 -8.49 12.26
C GLN A 63 6.43 -8.99 12.34
N LEU A 64 7.37 -8.21 11.79
CA LEU A 64 8.79 -8.58 11.76
C LEU A 64 9.49 -8.37 13.11
N ASP A 65 9.41 -7.16 13.66
CA ASP A 65 10.06 -6.78 14.92
C ASP A 65 9.43 -5.52 15.52
N PRO A 66 8.60 -5.65 16.57
CA PRO A 66 7.96 -4.53 17.27
C PRO A 66 8.93 -3.51 17.89
N ALA A 67 10.24 -3.82 18.01
CA ALA A 67 11.23 -2.89 18.49
C ALA A 67 11.56 -1.78 17.46
N VAL A 68 11.23 -1.99 16.18
CA VAL A 68 11.44 -0.99 15.13
C VAL A 68 10.44 0.15 15.27
N LYS A 69 10.96 1.38 15.37
CA LYS A 69 10.18 2.61 15.48
C LYS A 69 10.19 3.36 14.16
N LEU A 70 9.00 3.71 13.69
CA LEU A 70 8.77 4.50 12.47
C LEU A 70 8.33 5.92 12.84
N THR A 71 8.93 6.93 12.21
CA THR A 71 8.53 8.33 12.33
C THR A 71 8.20 8.87 10.96
N TRP A 72 6.91 9.11 10.69
CA TRP A 72 6.41 9.56 9.40
C TRP A 72 6.45 11.08 9.27
N SER A 73 6.91 11.55 8.11
CA SER A 73 6.85 12.97 7.72
C SER A 73 5.66 13.28 6.82
N VAL A 74 4.96 12.25 6.35
CA VAL A 74 3.85 12.31 5.39
C VAL A 74 2.70 11.39 5.80
N SER A 75 1.52 11.66 5.28
CA SER A 75 0.30 10.87 5.45
C SER A 75 -0.17 10.30 4.12
N ASP A 76 -0.95 9.22 4.17
CA ASP A 76 -1.56 8.67 2.97
C ASP A 76 -2.56 9.69 2.37
N GLY A 77 -2.39 10.00 1.09
CA GLY A 77 -3.08 11.07 0.36
C GLY A 77 -2.24 12.33 0.14
N ASP A 78 -1.13 12.50 0.86
CA ASP A 78 -0.25 13.66 0.67
C ASP A 78 0.48 13.59 -0.68
N HIS A 79 0.63 14.73 -1.33
CA HIS A 79 1.56 14.90 -2.45
C HIS A 79 2.96 15.22 -1.94
N THR A 80 3.97 14.60 -2.52
CA THR A 80 5.37 14.76 -2.14
C THR A 80 6.25 15.00 -3.36
N ASP A 81 7.22 15.89 -3.24
CA ASP A 81 8.21 16.16 -4.28
C ASP A 81 9.33 15.11 -4.30
N ALA A 82 10.02 15.01 -5.43
CA ALA A 82 11.21 14.17 -5.55
C ALA A 82 12.26 14.51 -4.47
N ASN A 83 12.91 13.47 -3.93
CA ASN A 83 13.90 13.53 -2.84
C ASN A 83 13.35 13.91 -1.46
N ALA A 84 12.03 14.07 -1.30
CA ALA A 84 11.42 14.24 0.01
C ALA A 84 11.63 12.99 0.89
N VAL A 85 11.85 13.22 2.19
CA VAL A 85 11.87 12.16 3.20
C VAL A 85 10.43 11.78 3.52
N LEU A 86 10.09 10.50 3.37
CA LEU A 86 8.76 9.98 3.64
C LEU A 86 8.64 9.57 5.12
N PHE A 87 9.60 8.79 5.60
CA PHE A 87 9.69 8.39 7.00
C PHE A 87 11.11 8.00 7.39
N GLU A 88 11.36 8.05 8.68
CA GLU A 88 12.57 7.53 9.32
C GLU A 88 12.25 6.27 10.11
N LEU A 89 13.21 5.35 10.17
CA LEU A 89 13.10 4.10 10.91
C LEU A 89 14.34 3.85 11.77
N SER A 90 14.14 3.33 12.98
CA SER A 90 15.21 3.03 13.93
C SER A 90 14.93 1.77 14.73
N GLY A 91 15.98 1.01 15.05
CA GLY A 91 15.85 -0.27 15.78
C GLY A 91 17.01 -1.22 15.46
N PRO A 92 16.83 -2.53 15.72
CA PRO A 92 17.83 -3.54 15.40
C PRO A 92 18.16 -3.55 13.91
N ALA A 93 19.45 -3.46 13.57
CA ALA A 93 19.91 -3.30 12.19
C ALA A 93 19.50 -4.46 11.29
N ARG A 94 19.49 -5.69 11.81
CA ARG A 94 19.00 -6.88 11.11
C ARG A 94 17.54 -6.70 10.68
N SER A 95 16.68 -6.31 11.61
CA SER A 95 15.24 -6.11 11.38
C SER A 95 14.96 -5.00 10.36
N LEU A 96 15.72 -3.90 10.39
CA LEU A 96 15.56 -2.82 9.42
C LEU A 96 15.84 -3.32 7.98
N LEU A 97 16.91 -4.09 7.80
CA LEU A 97 17.34 -4.57 6.48
C LEU A 97 16.42 -5.67 5.94
N THR A 98 16.05 -6.63 6.80
CA THR A 98 15.13 -7.71 6.42
C THR A 98 13.75 -7.19 6.03
N GLY A 99 13.23 -6.17 6.73
CA GLY A 99 11.92 -5.59 6.44
C GLY A 99 11.89 -4.61 5.26
N GLU A 100 13.06 -4.10 4.82
CA GLU A 100 13.15 -3.01 3.85
C GLU A 100 12.43 -3.32 2.55
N ARG A 101 12.74 -4.45 1.92
CA ARG A 101 12.23 -4.79 0.59
C ARG A 101 10.71 -4.92 0.60
N THR A 102 10.19 -5.70 1.54
CA THR A 102 8.75 -5.90 1.69
C THR A 102 8.01 -4.58 2.00
N ALA A 103 8.54 -3.74 2.90
CA ALA A 103 7.94 -2.44 3.21
C ALA A 103 7.90 -1.51 1.99
N LEU A 104 9.01 -1.39 1.27
CA LEU A 104 9.10 -0.53 0.08
C LEU A 104 8.22 -1.05 -1.07
N ASN A 105 8.14 -2.36 -1.27
CA ASN A 105 7.28 -2.94 -2.32
C ASN A 105 5.80 -2.56 -2.09
N TRP A 106 5.32 -2.60 -0.84
CA TRP A 106 3.97 -2.16 -0.50
C TRP A 106 3.77 -0.66 -0.75
N LEU A 107 4.68 0.17 -0.21
CA LEU A 107 4.58 1.62 -0.34
C LEU A 107 4.64 2.07 -1.80
N GLN A 108 5.55 1.52 -2.60
CA GLN A 108 5.71 1.84 -4.02
C GLN A 108 4.49 1.42 -4.83
N THR A 109 3.98 0.19 -4.62
CA THR A 109 2.82 -0.32 -5.37
C THR A 109 1.59 0.55 -5.13
N LEU A 110 1.33 0.89 -3.86
CA LEU A 110 0.14 1.66 -3.50
C LEU A 110 0.29 3.13 -3.85
N SER A 111 1.45 3.74 -3.60
CA SER A 111 1.72 5.13 -4.01
C SER A 111 1.71 5.28 -5.53
N GLY A 112 2.12 4.28 -6.31
CA GLY A 112 2.00 4.28 -7.77
C GLY A 112 0.54 4.34 -8.24
N VAL A 113 -0.35 3.57 -7.61
CA VAL A 113 -1.80 3.63 -7.88
C VAL A 113 -2.38 4.99 -7.49
N ALA A 114 -2.05 5.49 -6.30
CA ALA A 114 -2.53 6.78 -5.81
C ALA A 114 -2.06 7.93 -6.69
N THR A 115 -0.80 7.93 -7.12
CA THR A 115 -0.21 8.93 -8.03
C THR A 115 -0.91 8.94 -9.38
N CYS A 116 -1.18 7.76 -9.95
CA CYS A 116 -1.92 7.65 -11.20
C CYS A 116 -3.35 8.21 -11.06
N CYS A 117 -4.03 7.89 -9.96
CA CYS A 117 -5.37 8.40 -9.66
C CYS A 117 -5.37 9.92 -9.48
N ALA A 118 -4.41 10.49 -8.74
CA ALA A 118 -4.28 11.93 -8.54
C ALA A 118 -4.06 12.65 -9.87
N GLY A 119 -3.27 12.05 -10.78
CA GLY A 119 -3.09 12.54 -12.15
C GLY A 119 -4.42 12.67 -12.88
N TYR A 120 -5.22 11.61 -12.95
CA TYR A 120 -6.53 11.68 -13.62
C TYR A 120 -7.52 12.60 -12.90
N ALA A 121 -7.57 12.59 -11.57
CA ALA A 121 -8.46 13.46 -10.79
C ALA A 121 -8.16 14.95 -11.06
N SER A 122 -6.88 15.31 -11.17
CA SER A 122 -6.47 16.69 -11.49
C SER A 122 -6.97 17.15 -12.88
N MET A 123 -6.97 16.26 -13.88
CA MET A 123 -7.41 16.58 -15.24
C MET A 123 -8.90 16.95 -15.31
N VAL A 124 -9.71 16.39 -14.42
CA VAL A 124 -11.16 16.60 -14.40
C VAL A 124 -11.63 17.46 -13.24
N ALA A 125 -10.73 18.04 -12.44
CA ALA A 125 -11.07 18.80 -11.22
C ALA A 125 -11.97 20.01 -11.48
N HIS A 126 -11.91 20.56 -12.70
CA HIS A 126 -12.77 21.66 -13.16
C HIS A 126 -14.19 21.20 -13.55
N THR A 127 -14.43 19.89 -13.55
CA THR A 127 -15.70 19.26 -13.89
C THR A 127 -16.26 18.62 -12.63
N GLY A 128 -17.58 18.66 -12.41
CA GLY A 128 -18.20 17.96 -11.27
C GLY A 128 -18.17 16.43 -11.36
N VAL A 129 -17.37 15.86 -12.28
CA VAL A 129 -17.29 14.42 -12.55
C VAL A 129 -16.49 13.73 -11.45
N LYS A 130 -16.92 12.51 -11.10
CA LYS A 130 -16.20 11.62 -10.20
C LYS A 130 -15.61 10.45 -10.98
N LEU A 131 -14.31 10.25 -10.85
CA LEU A 131 -13.63 9.09 -11.43
C LEU A 131 -13.84 7.87 -10.54
N LEU A 132 -14.21 6.76 -11.16
CA LEU A 132 -14.50 5.49 -10.49
C LEU A 132 -13.52 4.40 -10.93
N ASP A 133 -13.08 3.60 -9.98
CA ASP A 133 -12.29 2.39 -10.26
C ASP A 133 -13.14 1.22 -10.79
N THR A 134 -12.51 0.04 -10.93
CA THR A 134 -13.19 -1.19 -11.36
C THR A 134 -12.72 -2.41 -10.57
N ARG A 135 -13.19 -3.61 -10.97
CA ARG A 135 -12.70 -4.89 -10.46
C ARG A 135 -11.47 -5.44 -11.20
N LYS A 136 -10.93 -4.68 -12.18
CA LYS A 136 -9.69 -5.01 -12.90
C LYS A 136 -8.48 -4.64 -12.05
N THR A 137 -8.30 -5.37 -10.96
CA THR A 137 -7.23 -5.17 -9.98
C THR A 137 -6.20 -6.27 -10.10
N LEU A 138 -4.98 -6.01 -9.61
CA LEU A 138 -4.00 -7.07 -9.39
C LEU A 138 -4.62 -8.14 -8.48
N PRO A 139 -4.45 -9.45 -8.80
CA PRO A 139 -4.91 -10.52 -7.93
C PRO A 139 -4.36 -10.38 -6.51
N GLY A 140 -5.18 -10.65 -5.50
CA GLY A 140 -4.82 -10.49 -4.07
C GLY A 140 -4.84 -9.04 -3.55
N LEU A 141 -4.61 -8.03 -4.40
CA LEU A 141 -4.43 -6.64 -3.96
C LEU A 141 -5.69 -5.76 -4.07
N ARG A 142 -6.86 -6.34 -4.31
CA ARG A 142 -8.08 -5.57 -4.63
C ARG A 142 -8.38 -4.48 -3.61
N LEU A 143 -8.44 -4.81 -2.33
CA LEU A 143 -8.78 -3.84 -1.29
C LEU A 143 -7.68 -2.79 -1.11
N ALA A 144 -6.41 -3.19 -1.21
CA ALA A 144 -5.28 -2.28 -1.12
C ALA A 144 -5.24 -1.28 -2.31
N GLN A 145 -5.49 -1.74 -3.53
CA GLN A 145 -5.59 -0.84 -4.70
C GLN A 145 -6.80 0.09 -4.60
N LYS A 146 -7.94 -0.41 -4.10
CA LYS A 146 -9.13 0.41 -3.84
C LYS A 146 -8.91 1.47 -2.76
N TYR A 147 -8.10 1.15 -1.74
CA TYR A 147 -7.62 2.11 -0.76
C TYR A 147 -6.77 3.19 -1.42
N ALA A 148 -5.74 2.80 -2.19
CA ALA A 148 -4.86 3.73 -2.89
C ALA A 148 -5.59 4.63 -3.91
N VAL A 149 -6.62 4.12 -4.59
CA VAL A 149 -7.53 4.92 -5.45
C VAL A 149 -8.13 6.09 -4.66
N SER A 150 -8.52 5.85 -3.40
CA SER A 150 -9.14 6.86 -2.55
C SER A 150 -8.11 7.89 -2.06
N CYS A 151 -6.90 7.43 -1.72
CA CYS A 151 -5.76 8.32 -1.42
C CYS A 151 -5.44 9.25 -2.61
N GLY A 152 -5.56 8.75 -3.84
CA GLY A 152 -5.37 9.55 -5.06
C GLY A 152 -6.54 10.45 -5.44
N GLY A 153 -7.56 10.61 -4.58
CA GLY A 153 -8.71 11.49 -4.86
C GLY A 153 -9.76 10.94 -5.83
N CYS A 154 -9.68 9.66 -6.19
CA CYS A 154 -10.68 8.96 -6.98
C CYS A 154 -11.68 8.21 -6.08
N PHE A 155 -12.76 7.69 -6.67
CA PHE A 155 -13.85 7.08 -5.94
C PHE A 155 -13.95 5.57 -6.22
N ASN A 156 -14.43 4.85 -5.22
CA ASN A 156 -14.63 3.42 -5.31
C ASN A 156 -15.98 3.08 -5.96
N HIS A 157 -15.94 2.31 -7.05
CA HIS A 157 -17.10 1.54 -7.49
C HIS A 157 -17.27 0.31 -6.58
N ARG A 158 -18.23 -0.58 -6.88
CA ARG A 158 -18.45 -1.84 -6.17
C ARG A 158 -17.15 -2.63 -5.95
N THR A 159 -17.01 -3.17 -4.76
CA THR A 159 -15.86 -3.96 -4.30
C THR A 159 -15.81 -5.30 -4.98
N GLY A 160 -16.96 -5.96 -5.12
CA GLY A 160 -17.05 -7.34 -5.56
C GLY A 160 -18.34 -7.62 -6.33
N LEU A 161 -18.75 -8.87 -6.30
CA LEU A 161 -20.05 -9.30 -6.84
C LEU A 161 -21.17 -9.25 -5.80
N TRP A 162 -20.81 -9.09 -4.52
CA TRP A 162 -21.72 -9.22 -3.38
C TRP A 162 -22.32 -7.88 -2.93
N ASP A 163 -21.72 -6.74 -3.29
CA ASP A 163 -22.08 -5.43 -2.74
C ASP A 163 -22.83 -4.51 -3.72
N ALA A 164 -22.96 -4.90 -4.99
CA ALA A 164 -23.85 -4.22 -5.94
C ALA A 164 -24.16 -5.07 -7.18
N PHE A 165 -25.40 -4.98 -7.65
CA PHE A 165 -25.79 -5.48 -8.98
C PHE A 165 -25.17 -4.63 -10.08
N LEU A 166 -24.76 -5.29 -11.17
CA LEU A 166 -24.38 -4.64 -12.42
C LEU A 166 -24.82 -5.54 -13.56
N ILE A 167 -26.06 -5.34 -13.99
CA ILE A 167 -26.63 -6.03 -15.14
C ILE A 167 -25.86 -5.59 -16.39
N LYS A 168 -25.60 -6.54 -17.26
CA LYS A 168 -24.87 -6.38 -18.53
C LYS A 168 -25.58 -7.23 -19.57
N GLU A 169 -25.20 -7.07 -20.83
CA GLU A 169 -25.71 -7.85 -21.95
C GLU A 169 -25.79 -9.36 -21.66
N ASN A 170 -24.73 -9.97 -21.10
CA ASN A 170 -24.73 -11.39 -20.75
C ASN A 170 -25.84 -11.80 -19.76
N HIS A 171 -26.19 -10.90 -18.83
CA HIS A 171 -27.26 -11.18 -17.85
C HIS A 171 -28.63 -11.02 -18.50
N ILE A 172 -28.79 -10.03 -19.39
CA ILE A 172 -30.03 -9.82 -20.14
C ILE A 172 -30.28 -11.02 -21.06
N ALA A 173 -29.29 -11.39 -21.87
CA ALA A 173 -29.37 -12.53 -22.78
C ALA A 173 -29.68 -13.86 -22.05
N ALA A 174 -29.25 -14.02 -20.79
CA ALA A 174 -29.55 -15.19 -19.98
C ALA A 174 -30.97 -15.19 -19.40
N CYS A 175 -31.61 -14.03 -19.25
CA CYS A 175 -32.95 -13.87 -18.66
C CYS A 175 -34.08 -13.74 -19.71
N GLY A 176 -33.75 -13.61 -21.00
CA GLY A 176 -34.70 -13.40 -22.09
C GLY A 176 -35.08 -11.93 -22.25
#